data_AF-G7VGY6-F1
#
_entry.id   AF-G7VGY6-F1
#
_cell.length_a   1.000
_cell.length_b   1.000
_cell.length_c   1.000
_cell.angle_alpha   90.00
_cell.angle_beta   90.00
_cell.angle_gamma   90.00
#
_symmetry.space_group_name_H-M   'P 1'
#
loop_
_entity.id
_entity.type
_entity.pdbx_description
1 polymer ?
#
loop_
_entity_poly.entity_id
_entity_poly.type
_entity_poly.pdbx_seq_one_letter_code
_entity_poly.pdbx_strand_id
1 'polypeptide(L)'
;MYMDYGEVADAFWLIKKALVIGFLVLLFALPSAVVIFLSPYALAAWLVAVAAASAYPLYLMWKAFTKLQKNFESNLYGYASSLLLAGIIFTLAAGLGLAIYVLHLAATVMAGVPAATLEIPGGLAALTWLIGVALGIFWFKVWSQLEADTGVGTFGVVAWLHVLGAVLSPIPIASAVLGIAFVIALYKASDSAEKIFSTSANSPPGTEPKAHHSQA
;
A
#
# COMPACT_ATOMS: atom_id res chain seq x y z
N MET A 1 0.21 21.06 -21.43
CA MET A 1 -0.89 20.08 -21.43
C MET A 1 -1.88 20.49 -20.36
N TYR A 2 -3.19 20.30 -20.55
CA TYR A 2 -4.20 20.69 -19.55
C TYR A 2 -4.32 19.59 -18.49
N MET A 3 -4.16 19.95 -17.21
CA MET A 3 -4.41 19.06 -16.08
C MET A 3 -5.92 18.88 -15.90
N ASP A 4 -6.40 17.64 -15.88
CA ASP A 4 -7.79 17.35 -15.57
C ASP A 4 -7.96 17.26 -14.05
N TYR A 5 -8.36 18.37 -13.44
CA TYR A 5 -8.58 18.47 -12.00
C TYR A 5 -9.61 17.46 -11.47
N GLY A 6 -10.58 17.04 -12.30
CA GLY A 6 -11.55 16.00 -11.96
C GLY A 6 -10.91 14.62 -11.88
N GLU A 7 -10.07 14.25 -12.84
CA GLU A 7 -9.30 12.99 -12.80
C GLU A 7 -8.33 12.94 -11.62
N VAL A 8 -7.68 14.07 -11.29
CA VAL A 8 -6.77 14.18 -10.15
C VAL A 8 -7.53 14.04 -8.83
N ALA A 9 -8.70 14.68 -8.69
CA ALA A 9 -9.55 14.52 -7.51
C ALA A 9 -10.02 13.05 -7.34
N ASP A 10 -10.43 12.40 -8.42
CA ASP A 10 -10.80 10.98 -8.38
C ASP A 10 -9.62 10.07 -8.00
N ALA A 11 -8.39 10.40 -8.40
CA ALA A 11 -7.20 9.68 -7.96
C ALA A 11 -7.05 9.71 -6.43
N PHE A 12 -7.21 10.88 -5.79
CA PHE A 12 -7.15 10.99 -4.33
C PHE A 12 -8.32 10.30 -3.62
N TRP A 13 -9.50 10.33 -4.23
CA TRP A 13 -10.65 9.55 -3.75
C TRP A 13 -10.36 8.05 -3.75
N LEU A 14 -9.74 7.55 -4.84
CA LEU A 14 -9.31 6.15 -4.94
C LEU A 14 -8.26 5.78 -3.89
N ILE A 15 -7.30 6.67 -3.59
CA ILE A 15 -6.31 6.47 -2.52
C ILE A 15 -7.02 6.35 -1.16
N LYS A 16 -7.93 7.28 -0.82
CA LYS A 16 -8.71 7.20 0.43
C LYS A 16 -9.50 5.89 0.51
N LYS A 17 -10.20 5.54 -0.57
CA LYS A 17 -10.99 4.32 -0.65
C LYS A 17 -10.12 3.08 -0.46
N ALA A 18 -8.93 3.06 -1.07
CA ALA A 18 -7.95 1.98 -0.88
C ALA A 18 -7.53 1.83 0.58
N LEU A 19 -7.26 2.94 1.29
CA LEU A 19 -6.86 2.89 2.70
C LEU A 19 -7.97 2.37 3.60
N VAL A 20 -9.20 2.86 3.42
CA VAL A 20 -10.35 2.41 4.20
C VAL A 20 -10.59 0.91 3.99
N ILE A 21 -10.59 0.47 2.74
CA ILE A 21 -10.82 -0.95 2.42
C ILE A 21 -9.66 -1.81 2.90
N GLY A 22 -8.41 -1.39 2.71
CA GLY A 22 -7.23 -2.10 3.20
C GLY A 22 -7.25 -2.24 4.73
N PHE A 23 -7.64 -1.18 5.44
CA PHE A 23 -7.81 -1.22 6.89
C PHE A 23 -8.93 -2.19 7.31
N LEU A 24 -10.06 -2.21 6.62
CA LEU A 24 -11.13 -3.19 6.88
C LEU A 24 -10.65 -4.62 6.63
N VAL A 25 -9.95 -4.89 5.52
CA VAL A 25 -9.39 -6.22 5.24
C VAL A 25 -8.46 -6.67 6.36
N LEU A 26 -7.58 -5.79 6.86
CA LEU A 26 -6.69 -6.09 7.99
C LEU A 26 -7.48 -6.39 9.27
N LEU A 27 -8.50 -5.58 9.58
CA LEU A 27 -9.35 -5.77 10.76
C LEU A 27 -10.13 -7.09 10.72
N PHE A 28 -10.56 -7.55 9.55
CA PHE A 28 -11.26 -8.83 9.42
C PHE A 28 -10.31 -10.02 9.34
N ALA A 29 -9.13 -9.85 8.74
CA ALA A 29 -8.12 -10.91 8.63
C ALA A 29 -7.56 -11.30 10.01
N LEU A 30 -7.16 -10.32 10.85
CA LEU A 30 -6.49 -10.60 12.13
C LEU A 30 -7.31 -11.48 13.11
N PRO A 31 -8.61 -11.21 13.38
CA PRO A 31 -9.42 -12.01 14.29
C PRO A 31 -9.85 -13.35 13.68
N SER A 32 -10.06 -13.39 12.36
CA SER A 32 -10.51 -14.62 11.68
C SER A 32 -9.40 -15.67 11.59
N ALA A 33 -8.13 -15.26 11.55
CA ALA A 33 -6.99 -16.18 11.63
C ALA A 33 -7.06 -17.10 12.87
N VAL A 34 -7.46 -16.57 14.03
CA VAL A 34 -7.46 -17.28 15.32
C VAL A 34 -8.49 -18.43 15.36
N VAL A 35 -9.60 -18.32 14.65
CA VAL A 35 -10.70 -19.31 14.67
C VAL A 35 -10.47 -20.45 13.66
N ILE A 36 -9.64 -20.20 12.64
CA ILE A 36 -9.50 -21.08 11.46
C ILE A 36 -8.39 -22.13 11.63
N PHE A 37 -7.57 -22.05 12.70
CA PHE A 37 -6.55 -23.03 13.06
C PHE A 37 -7.09 -24.46 13.31
N LEU A 38 -8.42 -24.65 13.35
CA LEU A 38 -9.06 -25.96 13.51
C LEU A 38 -9.06 -26.80 12.22
N SER A 39 -8.84 -26.22 11.04
CA SER A 39 -8.78 -26.97 9.78
C SER A 39 -7.76 -26.38 8.79
N PRO A 40 -6.79 -27.18 8.28
CA PRO A 40 -5.81 -26.71 7.31
C PRO A 40 -6.46 -26.30 5.98
N TYR A 41 -7.58 -26.92 5.60
CA TYR A 41 -8.34 -26.54 4.41
C TYR A 41 -9.03 -25.18 4.58
N ALA A 42 -9.59 -24.93 5.75
CA ALA A 42 -10.18 -23.64 6.07
C ALA A 42 -9.11 -22.54 6.11
N LEU A 43 -7.92 -22.84 6.66
CA LEU A 43 -6.78 -21.92 6.69
C LEU A 43 -6.26 -21.60 5.28
N ALA A 44 -6.13 -22.62 4.43
CA ALA A 44 -5.72 -22.43 3.04
C ALA A 44 -6.72 -21.58 2.23
N ALA A 45 -8.01 -21.88 2.34
CA ALA A 45 -9.06 -21.09 1.69
C ALA A 45 -9.08 -19.64 2.21
N TRP A 46 -8.88 -19.46 3.51
CA TRP A 46 -8.79 -18.14 4.13
C TRP A 46 -7.57 -17.34 3.64
N LEU A 47 -6.40 -17.96 3.51
CA LEU A 47 -5.20 -17.30 2.97
C LEU A 47 -5.43 -16.78 1.55
N VAL A 48 -6.07 -17.59 0.69
CA VAL A 48 -6.46 -17.17 -0.67
C VAL A 48 -7.46 -16.02 -0.63
N ALA A 49 -8.47 -16.10 0.24
CA ALA A 49 -9.48 -15.06 0.38
C ALA A 49 -8.88 -13.73 0.88
N VAL A 50 -7.99 -13.76 1.87
CA VAL A 50 -7.29 -12.57 2.38
C VAL A 50 -6.36 -11.99 1.32
N ALA A 51 -5.64 -12.82 0.57
CA ALA A 51 -4.79 -12.34 -0.52
C ALA A 51 -5.62 -11.68 -1.63
N ALA A 52 -6.74 -12.27 -2.04
CA ALA A 52 -7.66 -11.69 -3.00
C ALA A 52 -8.27 -10.37 -2.51
N ALA A 53 -8.70 -10.33 -1.23
CA ALA A 53 -9.22 -9.12 -0.62
C ALA A 53 -8.15 -8.02 -0.52
N SER A 54 -6.89 -8.38 -0.24
CA SER A 54 -5.75 -7.45 -0.15
C SER A 54 -5.29 -6.94 -1.52
N ALA A 55 -5.54 -7.67 -2.59
CA ALA A 55 -5.26 -7.23 -3.95
C ALA A 55 -6.13 -6.03 -4.38
N TYR A 56 -7.34 -5.91 -3.86
CA TYR A 56 -8.26 -4.84 -4.24
C TYR A 56 -7.82 -3.42 -3.81
N PRO A 57 -7.40 -3.14 -2.55
CA PRO A 57 -6.86 -1.83 -2.21
C PRO A 57 -5.59 -1.50 -3.01
N LEU A 58 -4.73 -2.50 -3.30
CA LEU A 58 -3.57 -2.30 -4.20
C LEU A 58 -4.00 -1.91 -5.62
N TYR A 59 -5.06 -2.51 -6.14
CA TYR A 59 -5.65 -2.15 -7.44
C TYR A 59 -6.20 -0.72 -7.47
N LEU A 60 -6.86 -0.28 -6.40
CA LEU A 60 -7.34 1.10 -6.29
C LEU A 60 -6.17 2.09 -6.24
N MET A 61 -5.11 1.79 -5.48
CA MET A 61 -3.88 2.57 -5.48
C MET A 61 -3.22 2.59 -6.85
N TRP A 62 -3.13 1.44 -7.52
CA TRP A 62 -2.57 1.33 -8.87
C TRP A 62 -3.28 2.26 -9.85
N LYS A 63 -4.63 2.22 -9.88
CA LYS A 63 -5.45 3.12 -10.68
C LYS A 63 -5.22 4.59 -10.34
N ALA A 64 -5.16 4.92 -9.06
CA ALA A 64 -4.89 6.29 -8.62
C ALA A 64 -3.54 6.79 -9.17
N PHE A 65 -2.48 6.00 -9.01
CA PHE A 65 -1.15 6.38 -9.50
C PHE A 65 -1.06 6.44 -11.02
N THR A 66 -1.82 5.62 -11.76
CA THR A 66 -1.93 5.76 -13.23
C THR A 66 -2.58 7.09 -13.61
N LYS A 67 -3.62 7.52 -12.89
CA LYS A 67 -4.27 8.82 -13.12
C LYS A 67 -3.35 9.99 -12.78
N LEU A 68 -2.63 9.90 -11.67
CA LEU A 68 -1.63 10.89 -11.27
C LEU A 68 -0.48 10.96 -12.29
N GLN A 69 0.03 9.83 -12.77
CA GLN A 69 1.04 9.79 -13.82
C GLN A 69 0.58 10.51 -15.09
N LYS A 70 -0.66 10.26 -15.53
CA LYS A 70 -1.23 10.88 -16.73
C LYS A 70 -1.33 12.41 -16.60
N ASN A 71 -1.66 12.91 -15.41
CA ASN A 71 -1.94 14.34 -15.19
C ASN A 71 -0.72 15.16 -14.74
N PHE A 72 0.22 14.56 -14.03
CA PHE A 72 1.45 15.21 -13.57
C PHE A 72 2.68 14.84 -14.40
N GLU A 73 2.56 13.92 -15.37
CA GLU A 73 3.64 13.44 -16.25
C GLU A 73 4.89 12.93 -15.51
N SER A 74 4.74 12.53 -14.23
CA SER A 74 5.86 12.12 -13.39
C SER A 74 6.21 10.64 -13.59
N ASN A 75 7.46 10.39 -13.97
CA ASN A 75 8.01 9.04 -14.06
C ASN A 75 7.95 8.28 -12.72
N LEU A 76 8.04 9.00 -11.58
CA LEU A 76 7.93 8.39 -10.25
C LEU A 76 6.56 7.74 -10.04
N TYR A 77 5.48 8.36 -10.54
CA TYR A 77 4.13 7.78 -10.47
C TYR A 77 3.96 6.60 -11.40
N GLY A 78 4.62 6.61 -12.57
CA GLY A 78 4.68 5.44 -13.46
C GLY A 78 5.39 4.24 -12.81
N TYR A 79 6.50 4.49 -12.12
CA TYR A 79 7.18 3.45 -11.34
C TYR A 79 6.33 2.97 -10.17
N ALA A 80 5.67 3.87 -9.44
CA ALA A 80 4.80 3.52 -8.33
C ALA A 80 3.62 2.66 -8.79
N SER A 81 2.99 3.03 -9.90
CA SER A 81 1.93 2.23 -10.55
C SER A 81 2.46 0.84 -10.94
N SER A 82 3.62 0.76 -11.59
CA SER A 82 4.22 -0.53 -11.99
C SER A 82 4.53 -1.41 -10.77
N LEU A 83 5.05 -0.83 -9.70
CA LEU A 83 5.36 -1.54 -8.46
C LEU A 83 4.08 -2.02 -7.75
N LEU A 84 3.01 -1.23 -7.77
CA LEU A 84 1.70 -1.65 -7.25
C LEU A 84 1.09 -2.79 -8.07
N LEU A 85 1.22 -2.75 -9.40
CA LEU A 85 0.80 -3.85 -10.27
C LEU A 85 1.56 -5.15 -9.97
N ALA A 86 2.90 -5.05 -9.85
CA ALA A 86 3.73 -6.18 -9.44
C ALA A 86 3.32 -6.68 -8.04
N GLY A 87 3.01 -5.76 -7.12
CA GLY A 87 2.50 -6.06 -5.79
C GLY A 87 1.19 -6.86 -5.82
N ILE A 88 0.22 -6.48 -6.67
CA ILE A 88 -1.05 -7.22 -6.85
C ILE A 88 -0.76 -8.67 -7.27
N ILE A 89 0.06 -8.86 -8.30
CA ILE A 89 0.40 -10.19 -8.81
C ILE A 89 1.11 -11.00 -7.73
N PHE A 90 2.09 -10.40 -7.06
CA PHE A 90 2.85 -11.04 -6.00
C PHE A 90 1.97 -11.42 -4.80
N THR A 91 1.07 -10.54 -4.35
CA THR A 91 0.15 -10.83 -3.24
C THR A 91 -0.74 -12.03 -3.56
N LEU A 92 -1.30 -12.11 -4.77
CA LEU A 92 -2.12 -13.24 -5.19
C LEU A 92 -1.31 -14.54 -5.27
N ALA A 93 -0.12 -14.48 -5.89
CA ALA A 93 0.78 -15.63 -6.00
C ALA A 93 1.26 -16.12 -4.62
N ALA A 94 1.61 -15.20 -3.72
CA ALA A 94 2.03 -15.51 -2.36
C ALA A 94 0.89 -16.12 -1.54
N GLY A 95 -0.33 -15.59 -1.64
CA GLY A 95 -1.51 -16.16 -0.98
C GLY A 95 -1.79 -17.59 -1.43
N LEU A 96 -1.78 -17.84 -2.75
CA LEU A 96 -1.95 -19.19 -3.30
C LEU A 96 -0.80 -20.12 -2.91
N GLY A 97 0.44 -19.65 -3.00
CA GLY A 97 1.63 -20.42 -2.63
C GLY A 97 1.63 -20.82 -1.15
N LEU A 98 1.28 -19.88 -0.25
CA LEU A 98 1.13 -20.15 1.18
C LEU A 98 -0.02 -21.12 1.46
N ALA A 99 -1.15 -21.01 0.76
CA ALA A 99 -2.26 -21.94 0.89
C ALA A 99 -1.85 -23.37 0.49
N ILE A 100 -1.16 -23.52 -0.64
CA ILE A 100 -0.62 -24.82 -1.09
C ILE A 100 0.39 -25.36 -0.07
N TYR A 101 1.27 -24.50 0.44
CA TYR A 101 2.27 -24.87 1.45
C TYR A 101 1.62 -25.37 2.74
N VAL A 102 0.57 -24.70 3.24
CA VAL A 102 -0.19 -25.13 4.42
C VAL A 102 -0.83 -26.50 4.21
N LEU A 103 -1.44 -26.74 3.05
CA LEU A 103 -2.03 -28.05 2.72
C LEU A 103 -0.96 -29.15 2.66
N HIS A 104 0.20 -28.84 2.07
CA HIS A 104 1.32 -29.77 2.01
C HIS A 104 1.88 -30.08 3.41
N LEU A 105 2.09 -29.07 4.25
CA LEU A 105 2.56 -29.23 5.62
C LEU A 105 1.58 -30.03 6.47
N ALA A 106 0.27 -29.79 6.30
CA ALA A 106 -0.75 -30.58 6.97
C ALA A 106 -0.68 -32.06 6.56
N ALA A 107 -0.49 -32.35 5.27
CA ALA A 107 -0.34 -33.71 4.77
C ALA A 107 0.93 -34.41 5.31
N THR A 108 2.06 -33.70 5.40
CA THR A 108 3.32 -34.29 5.90
C THR A 108 3.32 -34.51 7.41
N VAL A 109 2.72 -33.61 8.19
CA VAL A 109 2.55 -33.77 9.64
C VAL A 109 1.57 -34.90 9.94
N MET A 110 0.45 -35.02 9.20
CA MET A 110 -0.46 -36.17 9.32
C MET A 110 0.22 -37.50 8.93
N ALA A 111 1.24 -37.46 8.08
CA ALA A 111 2.07 -38.62 7.72
C ALA A 111 3.19 -38.93 8.75
N GLY A 112 3.25 -38.22 9.88
CA GLY A 112 4.19 -38.50 10.96
C GLY A 112 5.61 -37.96 10.75
N VAL A 113 5.82 -37.10 9.74
CA VAL A 113 7.12 -36.45 9.51
C VAL A 113 7.22 -35.21 10.42
N PRO A 114 8.26 -35.07 11.26
CA PRO A 114 8.41 -33.89 12.11
C PRO A 114 8.47 -32.63 11.24
N ALA A 115 7.62 -31.65 11.57
CA ALA A 115 7.65 -30.34 10.92
C ALA A 115 9.01 -29.68 11.19
N ALA A 116 9.81 -29.49 10.14
CA ALA A 116 11.02 -28.70 10.25
C ALA A 116 10.64 -27.28 10.68
N THR A 117 11.24 -26.79 11.77
CA THR A 117 11.09 -25.41 12.22
C THR A 117 11.63 -24.49 11.13
N LEU A 118 10.72 -23.72 10.52
CA LEU A 118 11.03 -22.66 9.56
C LEU A 118 11.71 -21.49 10.29
N GLU A 119 13.00 -21.65 10.59
CA GLU A 119 13.83 -20.49 10.90
C GLU A 119 14.23 -19.84 9.58
N ILE A 120 13.80 -18.59 9.38
CA ILE A 120 14.33 -17.77 8.29
C ILE A 120 15.82 -17.57 8.61
N PRO A 121 16.75 -18.00 7.73
CA PRO A 121 18.17 -17.79 7.97
C PRO A 121 18.43 -16.31 8.24
N GLY A 122 19.21 -15.96 9.27
CA GLY A 122 19.43 -14.56 9.66
C GLY A 122 19.91 -13.66 8.52
N GLY A 123 20.65 -14.22 7.54
CA GLY A 123 21.04 -13.50 6.32
C GLY A 123 19.88 -13.17 5.38
N LEU A 124 18.87 -14.04 5.27
CA LEU A 124 17.67 -13.78 4.49
C LEU A 124 16.79 -12.72 5.17
N ALA A 125 16.69 -12.75 6.51
CA ALA A 125 16.00 -11.72 7.28
C ALA A 125 16.63 -10.33 7.07
N ALA A 126 17.96 -10.23 7.15
CA ALA A 126 18.69 -8.99 6.88
C ALA A 126 18.48 -8.48 5.44
N LEU A 127 18.52 -9.38 4.45
CA LEU A 127 18.25 -9.02 3.05
C LEU A 127 16.82 -8.50 2.86
N THR A 128 15.82 -9.16 3.44
CA THR A 128 14.42 -8.70 3.36
C THR A 128 14.22 -7.34 4.02
N TRP A 129 14.92 -7.08 5.13
CA TRP A 129 14.89 -5.77 5.78
C TRP A 129 15.50 -4.68 4.88
N LEU A 130 16.67 -4.93 4.27
CA LEU A 130 17.29 -3.98 3.33
C LEU A 130 16.39 -3.66 2.13
N ILE A 131 15.72 -4.68 1.57
CA ILE A 131 14.74 -4.49 0.50
C ILE A 131 13.58 -3.61 0.99
N GLY A 132 13.07 -3.86 2.20
CA GLY A 132 12.03 -3.05 2.83
C GLY A 132 12.44 -1.58 3.00
N VAL A 133 13.67 -1.32 3.45
CA VAL A 133 14.22 0.05 3.57
C VAL A 133 14.36 0.72 2.19
N ALA A 134 14.87 0.00 1.18
CA ALA A 134 14.99 0.54 -0.18
C ALA A 134 13.62 0.90 -0.78
N LEU A 135 12.61 0.06 -0.57
CA LEU A 135 11.23 0.36 -0.94
C LEU A 135 10.67 1.55 -0.17
N GLY A 136 10.99 1.66 1.13
CA GLY A 136 10.60 2.81 1.95
C GLY A 136 11.17 4.13 1.43
N ILE A 137 12.43 4.15 1.01
CA ILE A 137 13.08 5.32 0.38
C ILE A 137 12.44 5.65 -0.97
N PHE A 138 12.09 4.64 -1.78
CA PHE A 138 11.36 4.86 -3.01
C PHE A 138 10.01 5.55 -2.74
N TRP A 139 9.23 5.01 -1.81
CA TRP A 139 7.93 5.58 -1.45
C TRP A 139 8.06 6.96 -0.82
N PHE A 140 9.11 7.24 -0.05
CA PHE A 140 9.43 8.59 0.41
C PHE A 140 9.46 9.58 -0.75
N LYS A 141 10.20 9.26 -1.82
CA LYS A 141 10.29 10.13 -3.00
C LYS A 141 8.93 10.32 -3.68
N VAL A 142 8.10 9.26 -3.75
CA VAL A 142 6.75 9.34 -4.32
C VAL A 142 5.85 10.27 -3.50
N TRP A 143 5.89 10.15 -2.16
CA TRP A 143 5.08 11.00 -1.27
C TRP A 143 5.57 12.44 -1.23
N SER A 144 6.89 12.68 -1.22
CA SER A 144 7.45 14.03 -1.32
C SER A 144 7.15 14.68 -2.68
N GLN A 145 7.11 13.90 -3.76
CA GLN A 145 6.68 14.40 -5.07
C GLN A 145 5.20 14.82 -5.02
N LEU A 146 4.33 14.01 -4.39
CA LEU A 146 2.93 14.39 -4.17
C LEU A 146 2.77 15.67 -3.35
N GLU A 147 3.59 15.88 -2.32
CA GLU A 147 3.61 17.13 -1.58
C GLU A 147 3.90 18.33 -2.49
N ALA A 148 4.93 18.21 -3.34
CA ALA A 148 5.30 19.27 -4.28
C ALA A 148 4.22 19.53 -5.34
N ASP A 149 3.62 18.47 -5.87
CA ASP A 149 2.65 18.54 -6.97
C ASP A 149 1.26 19.02 -6.49
N THR A 150 0.89 18.77 -5.23
CA THR A 150 -0.42 19.17 -4.68
C THR A 150 -0.37 20.34 -3.71
N GLY A 151 0.81 20.73 -3.23
CA GLY A 151 0.98 21.74 -2.17
C GLY A 151 0.47 21.30 -0.79
N VAL A 152 0.22 20.00 -0.57
CA VAL A 152 -0.33 19.47 0.70
C VAL A 152 0.81 18.94 1.56
N GLY A 153 1.29 19.76 2.51
CA GLY A 153 2.42 19.44 3.40
C GLY A 153 2.25 18.18 4.25
N THR A 154 1.02 17.67 4.42
CA THR A 154 0.79 16.39 5.11
C THR A 154 1.41 15.19 4.38
N PHE A 155 1.61 15.26 3.06
CA PHE A 155 2.32 14.21 2.32
C PHE A 155 3.79 14.08 2.73
N GLY A 156 4.44 15.16 3.18
CA GLY A 156 5.79 15.10 3.75
C GLY A 156 5.86 14.29 5.04
N VAL A 157 4.83 14.41 5.89
CA VAL A 157 4.70 13.59 7.11
C VAL A 157 4.50 12.11 6.74
N VAL A 158 3.66 11.82 5.73
CA VAL A 158 3.46 10.47 5.21
C VAL A 158 4.77 9.87 4.70
N ALA A 159 5.57 10.64 3.98
CA ALA A 159 6.87 10.22 3.46
C ALA A 159 7.79 9.72 4.58
N TRP A 160 7.94 10.51 5.64
CA TRP A 160 8.78 10.17 6.79
C TRP A 160 8.23 8.98 7.58
N LEU A 161 6.91 8.92 7.82
CA LEU A 161 6.29 7.79 8.51
C LEU A 161 6.54 6.46 7.80
N HIS A 162 6.55 6.48 6.46
CA HIS A 162 6.83 5.28 5.66
C HIS A 162 8.29 4.80 5.84
N VAL A 163 9.27 5.71 5.79
CA VAL A 163 10.69 5.38 5.98
C VAL A 163 10.95 4.89 7.40
N LEU A 164 10.45 5.62 8.41
CA LEU A 164 10.61 5.24 9.81
C LEU A 164 9.96 3.88 10.09
N GLY A 165 8.78 3.63 9.51
CA GLY A 165 8.12 2.32 9.60
C GLY A 165 8.96 1.19 9.00
N ALA A 166 9.58 1.42 7.84
CA ALA A 166 10.46 0.43 7.20
C ALA A 166 11.75 0.19 7.99
N VAL A 167 12.40 1.25 8.49
CA VAL A 167 13.63 1.14 9.28
C VAL A 167 13.36 0.45 10.63
N LEU A 168 12.25 0.79 11.28
CA LEU A 168 11.85 0.26 12.58
C LEU A 168 11.01 -1.01 12.49
N SER A 169 10.89 -1.63 11.30
CA SER A 169 10.17 -2.89 11.11
C SER A 169 10.66 -4.05 11.99
N PRO A 170 11.93 -4.12 12.47
CA PRO A 170 12.36 -5.12 13.44
C PRO A 170 11.77 -4.93 14.85
N ILE A 171 11.13 -3.79 15.13
CA ILE A 171 10.51 -3.46 16.43
C ILE A 171 8.99 -3.44 16.22
N PRO A 172 8.27 -4.56 16.48
CA PRO A 172 6.88 -4.72 16.07
C PRO A 172 5.93 -3.64 16.58
N ILE A 173 6.08 -3.24 17.85
CA ILE A 173 5.23 -2.21 18.47
C ILE A 173 5.46 -0.85 17.81
N ALA A 174 6.72 -0.47 17.58
CA ALA A 174 7.04 0.81 16.94
C ALA A 174 6.53 0.85 15.50
N SER A 175 6.77 -0.22 14.74
CA SER A 175 6.29 -0.36 13.36
C SER A 175 4.76 -0.32 13.27
N ALA A 176 4.05 -0.94 14.22
CA ALA A 176 2.59 -0.94 14.24
C ALA A 176 2.01 0.47 14.51
N VAL A 177 2.57 1.18 15.50
CA VAL A 177 2.18 2.56 15.82
C VAL A 177 2.42 3.47 14.63
N LEU A 178 3.58 3.35 13.98
CA LEU A 178 3.91 4.11 12.77
C LEU A 178 3.00 3.76 11.58
N GLY A 179 2.61 2.50 11.43
CA GLY A 179 1.65 2.07 10.41
C GLY A 179 0.27 2.71 10.60
N ILE A 180 -0.22 2.77 11.84
CA ILE A 180 -1.50 3.45 12.15
C ILE A 180 -1.38 4.95 11.88
N ALA A 181 -0.30 5.59 12.35
CA ALA A 181 -0.04 7.00 12.09
C ALA A 181 0.04 7.30 10.59
N PHE A 182 0.69 6.43 9.82
CA PHE A 182 0.80 6.51 8.36
C PHE A 182 -0.58 6.49 7.70
N VAL A 183 -1.44 5.53 8.05
CA VAL A 183 -2.80 5.44 7.48
C VAL A 183 -3.61 6.70 7.76
N ILE A 184 -3.55 7.21 9.00
CA ILE A 184 -4.27 8.43 9.39
C ILE A 184 -3.74 9.65 8.61
N ALA A 185 -2.41 9.81 8.54
CA ALA A 185 -1.78 10.93 7.85
C ALA A 185 -2.08 10.90 6.34
N LEU A 186 -1.99 9.72 5.71
CA LEU A 186 -2.24 9.58 4.27
C LEU A 186 -3.71 9.78 3.93
N TYR A 187 -4.64 9.31 4.79
CA TYR A 187 -6.07 9.61 4.63
C TYR A 187 -6.33 11.12 4.67
N LYS A 188 -5.77 11.83 5.66
CA LYS A 188 -5.92 13.29 5.79
C LYS A 188 -5.27 14.06 4.63
N ALA A 189 -4.09 13.63 4.18
CA ALA A 189 -3.41 14.23 3.05
C ALA A 189 -4.23 14.08 1.76
N SER A 190 -4.71 12.86 1.49
CA SER A 190 -5.53 12.56 0.32
C SER A 190 -6.87 13.28 0.35
N ASP A 191 -7.50 13.40 1.53
CA ASP A 191 -8.75 14.18 1.68
C ASP A 191 -8.56 15.66 1.38
N SER A 192 -7.45 16.23 1.84
CA SER A 192 -7.11 17.64 1.59
C SER A 192 -6.84 17.89 0.12
N ALA A 193 -6.07 17.00 -0.53
CA ALA A 193 -5.79 17.08 -1.95
C ALA A 193 -7.06 16.93 -2.81
N GLU A 194 -7.91 15.95 -2.51
CA GLU A 194 -9.21 15.78 -3.20
C GLU A 194 -10.06 17.05 -3.11
N LYS A 195 -10.14 17.70 -1.95
CA LYS A 195 -10.91 18.94 -1.76
C LYS A 195 -10.36 20.11 -2.59
N ILE A 196 -9.03 20.25 -2.67
CA ILE A 196 -8.38 21.31 -3.47
C ILE A 196 -8.74 21.13 -4.96
N PHE A 197 -8.59 19.92 -5.49
CA PHE A 197 -8.78 19.66 -6.91
C PHE A 197 -10.26 19.56 -7.31
N SER A 198 -11.13 19.04 -6.43
CA SER A 198 -12.59 19.05 -6.67
C SER A 198 -13.18 20.46 -6.67
N THR A 199 -12.66 21.36 -5.83
CA THR A 199 -13.06 22.78 -5.86
C THR A 199 -12.62 23.42 -7.18
N SER A 200 -11.38 23.16 -7.60
CA SER A 200 -10.83 23.69 -8.85
C SER A 200 -11.57 23.18 -10.10
N ALA A 201 -12.02 21.92 -10.09
CA ALA A 201 -12.80 21.32 -11.18
C ALA A 201 -14.22 21.93 -11.33
N ASN A 202 -14.77 22.51 -10.27
CA ASN A 202 -16.12 23.10 -10.26
C ASN A 202 -16.11 24.63 -10.36
N SER A 203 -14.93 25.25 -10.40
CA SER A 203 -14.79 26.70 -10.51
C SER A 203 -14.97 27.18 -11.95
N PRO A 204 -15.60 28.35 -12.18
CA PRO A 204 -15.72 28.92 -13.52
C PRO A 204 -14.32 29.24 -14.10
N PRO A 205 -14.14 29.07 -15.43
CA PRO A 205 -12.85 29.25 -16.08
C PRO A 205 -12.26 30.63 -15.78
N GLY A 206 -11.05 30.66 -15.21
CA GLY A 206 -10.32 31.89 -14.85
C GLY A 206 -10.06 32.12 -13.35
N THR A 207 -10.46 31.20 -12.47
CA THR A 207 -10.20 31.27 -11.01
C THR A 207 -9.24 30.18 -10.50
N GLU A 208 -8.47 29.58 -11.40
CA GLU A 208 -7.55 28.49 -11.06
C GLU A 208 -6.49 28.97 -10.04
N PRO A 209 -6.30 28.24 -8.92
CA PRO A 209 -5.18 28.50 -8.04
C PRO A 209 -3.90 28.25 -8.84
N LYS A 210 -3.00 29.23 -8.86
CA LYS A 210 -1.70 29.11 -9.52
C LYS A 210 -0.98 27.90 -8.92
N ALA A 211 -0.97 26.79 -9.65
CA ALA A 211 -0.02 25.72 -9.39
C ALA A 211 1.37 26.37 -9.50
N HIS A 212 2.13 26.32 -8.40
CA HIS A 212 3.52 26.73 -8.43
C HIS A 212 4.25 25.74 -9.34
N HIS A 213 4.33 26.06 -10.64
CA HIS A 213 5.33 25.47 -11.52
C HIS A 213 6.69 25.86 -10.94
N SER A 214 7.24 24.95 -10.12
CA SER A 214 8.65 24.96 -9.78
C SER A 214 9.40 24.73 -11.07
N GLN A 215 9.82 25.82 -11.71
CA GLN A 215 10.83 25.75 -12.75
C GLN A 215 12.12 25.29 -12.06
N ALA A 216 12.57 24.10 -12.46
CA ALA A 216 13.86 23.55 -12.08
C ALA A 216 15.01 24.47 -12.52
#